data_AF-A0A938GYB1-F1
#
_entry.id   AF-A0A938GYB1-F1
#
_cell.length_a   1.000
_cell.length_b   1.000
_cell.length_c   1.000
_cell.angle_alpha   90.00
_cell.angle_beta   90.00
_cell.angle_gamma   90.00
#
_symmetry.space_group_name_H-M   'P 1'
#
loop_
_entity.id
_entity.type
_entity.pdbx_description
1 polymer ?
#
loop_
_entity_poly.entity_id
_entity_poly.type
_entity_poly.pdbx_seq_one_letter_code
_entity_poly.pdbx_strand_id
1 'polypeptide(L)'
;MSQSLFEKVWSAHAVRELANGQTQLLIGTHLIHEVTSPQAFGMMRDLGLKVALPHRTFATVDHIVPTDQVSEPYRDPLAQAMMDELRRSCAEFGITFFDRSTGRQGIVHIVGPEQGITQPGTTIACGDSHTSTHGAFGAIAFGIGTTQIRDVLATQTMALGRLKVRRINVNGRLGPGV
;
A
#
# COMPACT_ATOMS: atom_id res chain seq x y z
N MET A 1 -19.29 22.39 -12.32
CA MET A 1 -19.56 21.06 -12.90
C MET A 1 -19.55 20.01 -11.80
N SER A 2 -20.42 19.00 -11.87
CA SER A 2 -20.41 17.89 -10.92
C SER A 2 -19.15 17.03 -11.12
N GLN A 3 -18.32 16.89 -10.07
CA GLN A 3 -17.14 16.03 -10.09
C GLN A 3 -17.49 14.60 -9.66
N SER A 4 -16.87 13.62 -10.31
CA SER A 4 -16.91 12.21 -9.85
C SER A 4 -16.11 12.02 -8.55
N LEU A 5 -16.30 10.88 -7.88
CA LEU A 5 -15.51 10.51 -6.69
C LEU A 5 -14.01 10.55 -6.99
N PHE A 6 -13.60 9.95 -8.12
CA PHE A 6 -12.20 9.96 -8.55
C PHE A 6 -11.65 11.38 -8.66
N GLU A 7 -12.39 12.30 -9.28
CA GLU A 7 -11.93 13.67 -9.47
C GLU A 7 -11.82 14.43 -8.16
N LYS A 8 -12.77 14.23 -7.24
CA LYS A 8 -12.73 14.86 -5.91
C LYS A 8 -11.50 14.40 -5.12
N VAL A 9 -11.29 13.09 -5.03
CA VAL A 9 -10.17 12.52 -4.27
C VAL A 9 -8.83 12.86 -4.91
N TRP A 10 -8.73 12.74 -6.24
CA TRP A 10 -7.52 13.12 -6.98
C TRP A 10 -7.17 14.58 -6.77
N SER A 11 -8.12 15.50 -6.95
CA SER A 11 -7.88 16.94 -6.77
C SER A 11 -7.50 17.29 -5.33
N ALA A 12 -8.06 16.60 -4.33
CA ALA A 12 -7.70 16.81 -2.92
C ALA A 12 -6.27 16.35 -2.56
N HIS A 13 -5.69 15.42 -3.34
CA HIS A 13 -4.37 14.85 -3.09
C HIS A 13 -3.31 15.30 -4.11
N ALA A 14 -3.70 16.05 -5.14
CA ALA A 14 -2.79 16.61 -6.12
C ALA A 14 -1.95 17.72 -5.47
N VAL A 15 -0.63 17.53 -5.42
CA VAL A 15 0.30 18.54 -4.90
C VAL A 15 0.55 19.61 -5.97
N ARG A 16 0.88 19.16 -7.18
CA ARG A 16 1.09 20.00 -8.37
C ARG A 16 1.10 19.17 -9.64
N GLU A 17 1.03 19.86 -10.78
CA GLU A 17 1.40 19.29 -12.07
C GLU A 17 2.92 19.40 -12.28
N LEU A 18 3.53 18.33 -12.76
CA LEU A 18 4.94 18.26 -13.12
C LEU A 18 5.15 18.73 -14.56
N ALA A 19 6.37 19.13 -14.91
CA ALA A 19 6.69 19.67 -16.24
C ALA A 19 6.38 18.71 -17.41
N ASN A 20 6.29 17.41 -17.14
CA ASN A 20 5.92 16.38 -18.11
C ASN A 20 4.40 16.12 -18.19
N GLY A 21 3.58 16.94 -17.53
CA GLY A 21 2.11 16.82 -17.50
C GLY A 21 1.56 15.76 -16.54
N GLN A 22 2.42 15.07 -15.77
CA GLN A 22 1.96 14.16 -14.72
C GLN A 22 1.55 14.93 -13.48
N THR A 23 0.62 14.38 -12.69
CA THR A 23 0.34 14.90 -11.36
C THR A 23 1.35 14.32 -10.37
N GLN A 24 1.95 15.18 -9.55
CA GLN A 24 2.57 14.75 -8.30
C GLN A 24 1.45 14.53 -7.27
N LEU A 25 1.12 13.27 -7.05
CA LEU A 25 0.01 12.85 -6.20
C LEU A 25 0.54 12.45 -4.83
N LEU A 26 0.03 13.07 -3.78
CA LEU A 26 0.28 12.64 -2.40
C LEU A 26 -0.41 11.30 -2.16
N ILE A 27 0.29 10.37 -1.52
CA ILE A 27 -0.24 9.08 -1.08
C ILE A 27 -0.65 9.18 0.39
N GLY A 28 -1.96 9.17 0.66
CA GLY A 28 -2.51 9.30 2.01
C GLY A 28 -2.11 8.14 2.93
N THR A 29 -2.10 6.92 2.40
CA THR A 29 -1.71 5.67 3.08
C THR A 29 -0.84 4.82 2.18
N HIS A 30 0.28 4.33 2.71
CA HIS A 30 1.14 3.38 2.02
C HIS A 30 1.11 2.04 2.75
N LEU A 31 0.72 0.97 2.06
CA LEU A 31 0.80 -0.39 2.60
C LEU A 31 2.00 -1.09 1.98
N ILE A 32 2.72 -1.87 2.79
CA ILE A 32 3.91 -2.59 2.36
C ILE A 32 3.89 -4.03 2.87
N HIS A 33 4.54 -4.91 2.14
CA HIS A 33 4.65 -6.33 2.44
C HIS A 33 6.03 -6.88 2.03
N GLU A 34 6.33 -8.10 2.41
CA GLU A 34 7.67 -8.68 2.41
C GLU A 34 8.25 -9.01 1.04
N VAL A 35 7.43 -9.05 -0.02
CA VAL A 35 7.91 -9.46 -1.36
C VAL A 35 8.65 -8.34 -2.08
N THR A 36 8.11 -7.13 -2.03
CA THR A 36 8.57 -6.00 -2.86
C THR A 36 9.27 -4.89 -2.07
N SER A 37 9.02 -4.84 -0.75
CA SER A 37 9.45 -3.73 0.11
C SER A 37 10.90 -3.84 0.59
N PRO A 38 11.45 -5.03 0.90
CA PRO A 38 12.87 -5.15 1.27
C PRO A 38 13.83 -4.53 0.25
N GLN A 39 13.56 -4.72 -1.04
CA GLN A 39 14.37 -4.15 -2.12
C GLN A 39 14.23 -2.63 -2.17
N ALA A 40 13.02 -2.09 -1.93
CA ALA A 40 12.81 -0.64 -1.84
C ALA A 40 13.58 -0.02 -0.66
N PHE A 41 13.60 -0.67 0.51
CA PHE A 41 14.42 -0.23 1.64
C PHE A 41 15.92 -0.32 1.35
N GLY A 42 16.37 -1.33 0.59
CA GLY A 42 17.73 -1.39 0.06
C GLY A 42 18.08 -0.13 -0.73
N MET A 43 17.25 0.25 -1.70
CA MET A 43 17.45 1.48 -2.49
C MET A 43 17.44 2.75 -1.63
N MET A 44 16.60 2.81 -0.59
CA MET A 44 16.59 3.93 0.36
C MET A 44 17.94 4.07 1.06
N ARG A 45 18.51 2.96 1.53
CA ARG A 45 19.82 2.94 2.21
C ARG A 45 20.96 3.29 1.27
N ASP A 46 20.96 2.75 0.05
CA ASP A 46 21.98 3.04 -0.97
C ASP A 46 22.02 4.53 -1.32
N LEU A 47 20.86 5.19 -1.31
CA LEU A 47 20.73 6.63 -1.59
C LEU A 47 20.86 7.51 -0.33
N GLY A 48 21.02 6.92 0.86
CA GLY A 48 21.07 7.66 2.13
C GLY A 48 19.76 8.39 2.47
N LEU A 49 18.63 7.90 1.98
CA LEU A 49 17.31 8.51 2.16
C LEU A 49 16.63 8.00 3.43
N LYS A 50 15.81 8.87 4.04
CA LYS A 50 14.91 8.52 5.16
C LYS A 50 13.48 8.34 4.66
N VAL A 51 12.67 7.59 5.40
CA VAL A 51 11.23 7.52 5.16
C VAL A 51 10.59 8.85 5.56
N ALA A 52 9.87 9.48 4.63
CA ALA A 52 9.30 10.82 4.80
C ALA A 52 8.17 10.85 5.84
N LEU A 53 7.20 9.94 5.74
CA LEU A 53 6.03 9.88 6.64
C LEU A 53 5.81 8.44 7.14
N PRO A 54 6.64 7.93 8.07
CA PRO A 54 6.56 6.56 8.55
C PRO A 54 5.21 6.24 9.22
N HIS A 55 4.57 7.23 9.84
CA HIS A 55 3.23 7.10 10.46
C HIS A 55 2.08 6.92 9.45
N ARG A 56 2.34 7.09 8.14
CA ARG A 56 1.39 6.79 7.04
C ARG A 56 1.73 5.51 6.30
N THR A 57 2.77 4.80 6.74
CA THR A 57 3.20 3.54 6.15
C THR A 57 2.92 2.42 7.12
N PHE A 58 2.32 1.33 6.63
CA PHE A 58 1.93 0.19 7.44
C PHE A 58 2.37 -1.10 6.77
N ALA A 59 2.99 -1.97 7.55
CA ALA A 59 3.54 -3.22 7.07
C ALA A 59 2.77 -4.43 7.61
N THR A 60 2.71 -5.49 6.83
CA THR A 60 2.28 -6.84 7.26
C THR A 60 3.10 -7.87 6.49
N VAL A 61 3.00 -9.14 6.88
CA VAL A 61 3.51 -10.28 6.12
C VAL A 61 2.35 -11.17 5.73
N ASP A 62 2.23 -11.58 4.47
CA ASP A 62 1.10 -12.40 4.03
C ASP A 62 1.34 -13.34 2.84
N HIS A 63 2.31 -13.08 1.96
CA HIS A 63 2.54 -13.90 0.77
C HIS A 63 3.35 -15.17 1.05
N ILE A 64 4.23 -15.13 2.06
CA ILE A 64 5.20 -16.22 2.33
C ILE A 64 5.00 -16.94 3.66
N VAL A 65 3.88 -16.68 4.35
CA VAL A 65 3.55 -17.39 5.59
C VAL A 65 3.11 -18.82 5.25
N PRO A 66 3.82 -19.86 5.73
CA PRO A 66 3.48 -21.25 5.42
C PRO A 66 2.15 -21.65 6.06
N THR A 67 1.38 -22.46 5.34
CA THR A 67 0.07 -22.98 5.81
C THR A 67 0.20 -24.22 6.69
N ASP A 68 1.35 -24.89 6.67
CA ASP A 68 1.64 -26.13 7.39
C ASP A 68 2.53 -25.92 8.64
N GLN A 69 2.98 -24.69 8.90
CA GLN A 69 3.83 -24.35 10.03
C GLN A 69 3.38 -23.06 10.73
N VAL A 70 3.00 -23.18 12.00
CA VAL A 70 2.45 -22.04 12.77
C VAL A 70 3.54 -21.22 13.47
N SER A 71 4.68 -21.82 13.84
CA SER A 71 5.72 -21.14 14.64
C SER A 71 6.99 -20.90 13.84
N GLU A 72 7.57 -19.70 13.99
CA GLU A 72 8.91 -19.37 13.49
C GLU A 72 10.02 -20.09 14.30
N PRO A 73 11.22 -20.31 13.73
CA PRO A 73 11.61 -19.98 12.36
C PRO A 73 11.01 -20.94 11.33
N TYR A 74 10.67 -20.43 10.15
CA TYR A 74 10.13 -21.26 9.07
C TYR A 74 11.21 -22.12 8.40
N ARG A 75 10.78 -23.28 7.88
CA ARG A 75 11.67 -24.22 7.16
C ARG A 75 12.29 -23.62 5.91
N ASP A 76 11.59 -22.70 5.24
CA ASP A 76 12.12 -21.98 4.10
C ASP A 76 12.99 -20.81 4.61
N PRO A 77 14.33 -20.89 4.45
CA PRO A 77 15.23 -19.84 4.94
C PRO A 77 15.09 -18.54 4.15
N LEU A 78 14.68 -18.59 2.87
CA LEU A 78 14.45 -17.38 2.08
C LEU A 78 13.22 -16.65 2.61
N ALA A 79 12.16 -17.40 2.91
CA ALA A 79 10.95 -16.80 3.46
C ALA A 79 11.22 -16.13 4.83
N GLN A 80 11.95 -16.82 5.71
CA GLN A 80 12.35 -16.25 7.00
C GLN A 80 13.19 -14.97 6.81
N ALA A 81 14.18 -14.99 5.92
CA ALA A 81 15.04 -13.83 5.67
C ALA A 81 14.27 -12.60 5.16
N MET A 82 13.26 -12.80 4.29
CA MET A 82 12.43 -11.70 3.78
C MET A 82 11.58 -11.06 4.88
N MET A 83 10.99 -11.87 5.76
CA MET A 83 10.23 -11.35 6.91
C MET A 83 11.15 -10.61 7.89
N ASP A 84 12.31 -11.20 8.21
CA ASP A 84 13.28 -10.60 9.13
C ASP A 84 13.80 -9.26 8.61
N GLU A 85 14.04 -9.16 7.30
CA GLU A 85 14.47 -7.92 6.65
C GLU A 85 13.38 -6.85 6.67
N LEU A 86 12.11 -7.22 6.44
CA LEU A 86 10.98 -6.30 6.58
C LEU A 86 10.84 -5.82 8.03
N ARG A 87 10.91 -6.73 9.00
CA ARG A 87 10.83 -6.44 10.45
C ARG A 87 11.94 -5.48 10.87
N ARG A 88 13.17 -5.75 10.45
CA ARG A 88 14.34 -4.90 10.70
C ARG A 88 14.15 -3.51 10.09
N SER A 89 13.72 -3.42 8.83
CA SER A 89 13.49 -2.15 8.16
C SER A 89 12.36 -1.35 8.80
N CYS A 90 11.28 -2.01 9.25
CA CYS A 90 10.20 -1.32 9.95
C CYS A 90 10.66 -0.75 11.29
N ALA A 91 11.46 -1.49 12.06
CA ALA A 91 12.05 -1.00 13.30
C ALA A 91 13.04 0.16 13.05
N GLU A 92 13.87 0.05 12.02
CA GLU A 92 14.84 1.08 11.60
C GLU A 92 14.16 2.41 11.26
N PHE A 93 13.05 2.38 10.51
CA PHE A 93 12.35 3.56 10.02
C PHE A 93 11.14 3.98 10.86
N GLY A 94 10.84 3.27 11.95
CA GLY A 94 9.68 3.57 12.81
C GLY A 94 8.33 3.35 12.13
N ILE A 95 8.24 2.36 11.26
CA ILE A 95 7.02 1.98 10.53
C ILE A 95 6.18 1.03 11.40
N THR A 96 4.87 1.22 11.41
CA THR A 96 3.97 0.30 12.10
C THR A 96 3.95 -1.03 11.38
N PHE A 97 4.36 -2.10 12.07
CA PHE A 97 4.39 -3.45 11.53
C PHE A 97 3.41 -4.36 12.28
N PHE A 98 2.41 -4.86 11.56
CA PHE A 98 1.46 -5.87 12.03
C PHE A 98 2.10 -7.24 11.94
N ASP A 99 3.07 -7.47 12.82
CA ASP A 99 3.76 -8.75 12.95
C ASP A 99 2.79 -9.82 13.52
N ARG A 100 3.12 -11.09 13.32
CA ARG A 100 2.29 -12.22 13.77
C ARG A 100 2.03 -12.21 15.27
N SER A 101 3.06 -11.84 16.05
CA SER A 101 2.98 -11.70 17.51
C SER A 101 1.97 -10.64 17.97
N THR A 102 1.58 -9.71 17.11
CA THR A 102 0.62 -8.65 17.45
C THR A 102 -0.84 -9.11 17.42
N GLY A 103 -1.12 -10.28 16.85
CA GLY A 103 -2.49 -10.76 16.61
C GLY A 103 -3.30 -9.93 15.61
N ARG A 104 -2.66 -8.95 14.94
CA ARG A 104 -3.26 -8.06 13.94
C ARG A 104 -2.73 -8.27 12.52
N GLN A 105 -1.86 -9.27 12.36
CA GLN A 105 -1.36 -9.69 11.05
C GLN A 105 -2.49 -10.31 10.22
N GLY A 106 -2.42 -10.09 8.92
CA GLY A 106 -3.33 -10.69 7.94
C GLY A 106 -2.93 -10.30 6.53
N ILE A 107 -3.77 -10.66 5.56
CA ILE A 107 -3.61 -10.27 4.16
C ILE A 107 -3.58 -8.74 4.05
N VAL A 108 -2.65 -8.17 3.30
CA VAL A 108 -2.39 -6.72 3.26
C VAL A 108 -3.63 -5.87 2.96
N HIS A 109 -4.50 -6.36 2.08
CA HIS A 109 -5.75 -5.67 1.72
C HIS A 109 -6.92 -5.89 2.69
N ILE A 110 -6.74 -6.76 3.69
CA ILE A 110 -7.69 -6.99 4.78
C ILE A 110 -7.27 -6.21 6.03
N VAL A 111 -5.97 -6.21 6.35
CA VAL A 111 -5.42 -5.48 7.51
C VAL A 111 -5.74 -3.98 7.42
N GLY A 112 -5.61 -3.38 6.23
CA GLY A 112 -5.91 -1.96 6.04
C GLY A 112 -7.32 -1.57 6.52
N PRO A 113 -8.39 -2.20 5.98
CA PRO A 113 -9.75 -1.99 6.45
C PRO A 113 -9.99 -2.36 7.92
N GLU A 114 -9.55 -3.54 8.36
CA GLU A 114 -9.83 -4.05 9.72
C GLU A 114 -9.23 -3.17 10.82
N GLN A 115 -8.05 -2.59 10.57
CA GLN A 115 -7.38 -1.69 11.50
C GLN A 115 -7.85 -0.23 11.36
N GLY A 116 -8.85 0.05 10.53
CA GLY A 116 -9.35 1.42 10.29
C GLY A 116 -8.36 2.33 9.57
N ILE A 117 -7.38 1.77 8.85
CA ILE A 117 -6.37 2.52 8.09
C ILE A 117 -6.92 2.93 6.72
N THR A 118 -7.73 2.05 6.11
CA THR A 118 -8.40 2.34 4.85
C THR A 118 -9.59 3.26 5.09
N GLN A 119 -9.44 4.52 4.71
CA GLN A 119 -10.43 5.56 4.96
C GLN A 119 -11.01 6.12 3.65
N PRO A 120 -12.31 6.50 3.62
CA PRO A 120 -12.90 7.14 2.47
C PRO A 120 -12.19 8.43 2.07
N GLY A 121 -12.15 8.69 0.77
CA GLY A 121 -11.63 9.94 0.24
C GLY A 121 -10.10 10.07 0.25
N THR A 122 -9.36 8.99 0.50
CA THR A 122 -7.89 8.99 0.52
C THR A 122 -7.27 8.37 -0.73
N THR A 123 -5.96 8.54 -0.90
CA THR A 123 -5.13 7.81 -1.87
C THR A 123 -4.33 6.72 -1.17
N ILE A 124 -4.28 5.52 -1.76
CA ILE A 124 -3.59 4.36 -1.19
C ILE A 124 -2.62 3.78 -2.23
N ALA A 125 -1.42 3.42 -1.81
CA ALA A 125 -0.48 2.69 -2.67
C ALA A 125 0.04 1.45 -1.94
N CYS A 126 0.31 0.38 -2.69
CA CYS A 126 0.94 -0.82 -2.17
C CYS A 126 1.65 -1.58 -3.29
N GLY A 127 2.70 -2.32 -2.94
CA GLY A 127 3.47 -3.19 -3.83
C GLY A 127 2.73 -4.40 -4.39
N ASP A 128 1.39 -4.41 -4.36
CA ASP A 128 0.52 -5.52 -4.73
C ASP A 128 -0.49 -5.09 -5.81
N SER A 129 -0.77 -5.96 -6.78
CA SER A 129 -1.69 -5.66 -7.89
C SER A 129 -3.16 -5.53 -7.47
N HIS A 130 -3.57 -6.11 -6.33
CA HIS A 130 -4.94 -6.13 -5.84
C HIS A 130 -5.28 -4.93 -4.93
N THR A 131 -4.39 -3.94 -4.87
CA THR A 131 -4.59 -2.71 -4.09
C THR A 131 -5.88 -1.96 -4.46
N SER A 132 -6.43 -2.18 -5.65
CA SER A 132 -7.74 -1.66 -6.06
C SER A 132 -8.90 -2.07 -5.12
N THR A 133 -8.73 -3.13 -4.32
CA THR A 133 -9.67 -3.58 -3.28
C THR A 133 -10.12 -2.44 -2.36
N HIS A 134 -9.21 -1.55 -1.99
CA HIS A 134 -9.52 -0.44 -1.09
C HIS A 134 -10.46 0.61 -1.71
N GLY A 135 -10.68 0.57 -3.03
CA GLY A 135 -11.69 1.37 -3.73
C GLY A 135 -13.11 1.11 -3.23
N ALA A 136 -13.39 -0.05 -2.64
CA ALA A 136 -14.66 -0.35 -1.99
C ALA A 136 -15.01 0.62 -0.84
N PHE A 137 -13.99 1.26 -0.25
CA PHE A 137 -14.15 2.25 0.83
C PHE A 137 -14.21 3.69 0.30
N GLY A 138 -14.25 3.90 -1.01
CA GLY A 138 -14.24 5.23 -1.62
C GLY A 138 -12.87 5.90 -1.64
N ALA A 139 -11.79 5.11 -1.58
CA ALA A 139 -10.42 5.55 -1.81
C ALA A 139 -10.03 5.41 -3.30
N ILE A 140 -8.96 6.11 -3.71
CA ILE A 140 -8.26 5.80 -4.97
C ILE A 140 -7.00 5.01 -4.62
N ALA A 141 -6.92 3.77 -5.07
CA ALA A 141 -5.89 2.85 -4.62
C ALA A 141 -5.08 2.28 -5.81
N PHE A 142 -3.76 2.22 -5.66
CA PHE A 142 -2.81 1.91 -6.74
C PHE A 142 -1.91 0.75 -6.35
N GLY A 143 -1.85 -0.28 -7.22
CA GLY A 143 -0.74 -1.24 -7.20
C GLY A 143 0.49 -0.59 -7.83
N ILE A 144 1.64 -0.69 -7.16
CA ILE A 144 2.87 0.02 -7.55
C ILE A 144 4.07 -0.91 -7.58
N GLY A 145 5.08 -0.59 -8.41
CA GLY A 145 6.32 -1.35 -8.48
C GLY A 145 7.34 -0.93 -7.41
N THR A 146 8.37 -1.75 -7.19
CA THR A 146 9.43 -1.51 -6.18
C THR A 146 10.06 -0.11 -6.26
N THR A 147 10.36 0.39 -7.46
CA THR A 147 10.93 1.75 -7.63
C THR A 147 9.96 2.82 -7.13
N GLN A 148 8.66 2.63 -7.36
CA GLN A 148 7.63 3.56 -6.86
C GLN A 148 7.45 3.42 -5.35
N ILE A 149 7.59 2.22 -4.77
CA ILE A 149 7.58 2.03 -3.32
C ILE A 149 8.69 2.87 -2.69
N ARG A 150 9.92 2.82 -3.23
CA ARG A 150 11.02 3.69 -2.80
C ARG A 150 10.62 5.17 -2.90
N ASP A 151 10.03 5.60 -4.01
CA ASP A 151 9.65 7.01 -4.19
C ASP A 151 8.58 7.46 -3.18
N VAL A 152 7.61 6.59 -2.88
CA VAL A 152 6.59 6.83 -1.84
C VAL A 152 7.24 6.84 -0.45
N LEU A 153 8.15 5.92 -0.14
CA LEU A 153 8.89 5.95 1.13
C LEU A 153 9.67 7.26 1.27
N ALA A 154 10.37 7.70 0.22
CA ALA A 154 11.23 8.88 0.25
C ALA A 154 10.47 10.21 0.25
N THR A 155 9.26 10.27 -0.32
CA THR A 155 8.58 11.54 -0.59
C THR A 155 7.11 11.60 -0.19
N GLN A 156 6.50 10.45 0.13
CA GLN A 156 5.05 10.24 0.19
C GLN A 156 4.29 10.67 -1.08
N THR A 157 4.97 10.76 -2.22
CA THR A 157 4.32 11.15 -3.47
C THR A 157 4.64 10.18 -4.60
N MET A 158 3.79 10.18 -5.61
CA MET A 158 4.02 9.50 -6.88
C MET A 158 3.80 10.46 -8.05
N ALA A 159 4.56 10.29 -9.13
CA ALA A 159 4.27 10.92 -10.40
C ALA A 159 3.35 10.02 -11.22
N LEU A 160 2.12 10.47 -11.50
CA LEU A 160 1.14 9.68 -12.23
C LEU A 160 0.34 10.54 -13.22
N GLY A 161 0.17 10.03 -14.44
CA GLY A 161 -0.75 10.63 -15.41
C GLY A 161 -2.20 10.42 -14.97
N ARG A 162 -3.07 11.40 -15.22
CA ARG A 162 -4.48 11.28 -14.84
C ARG A 162 -5.15 10.12 -15.59
N LEU A 163 -5.82 9.26 -14.84
CA LEU A 163 -6.50 8.08 -15.38
C LEU A 163 -7.84 8.43 -16.03
N LYS A 164 -8.23 7.66 -17.04
CA LYS A 164 -9.58 7.72 -17.61
C LYS A 164 -10.57 7.03 -16.67
N VAL A 165 -11.73 7.64 -16.48
CA VAL A 165 -12.77 7.13 -15.58
C VAL A 165 -13.89 6.51 -16.39
N ARG A 166 -14.31 5.30 -16.00
CA ARG A 166 -15.51 4.64 -16.51
C ARG A 166 -16.49 4.44 -15.36
N ARG A 167 -17.72 4.92 -15.52
CA ARG A 167 -18.82 4.66 -14.58
C ARG A 167 -19.51 3.36 -14.95
N ILE A 168 -19.60 2.44 -14.00
CA ILE A 168 -20.41 1.23 -14.11
C ILE A 168 -21.59 1.41 -13.15
N ASN A 169 -22.81 1.34 -13.67
CA ASN A 169 -24.02 1.39 -12.86
C ASN A 169 -24.58 -0.03 -12.75
N VAL A 170 -24.62 -0.57 -11.53
CA VAL A 170 -25.24 -1.86 -11.24
C VAL A 170 -26.63 -1.58 -10.66
N ASN A 171 -27.68 -2.09 -11.30
CA ASN A 171 -29.06 -1.88 -10.90
C ASN A 171 -29.71 -3.23 -10.53
N GLY A 172 -30.79 -3.19 -9.76
CA GLY A 172 -31.54 -4.38 -9.33
C GLY A 172 -31.16 -4.86 -7.93
N ARG A 173 -31.47 -6.12 -7.62
CA ARG A 173 -31.12 -6.79 -6.37
C ARG A 173 -30.42 -8.10 -6.70
N LEU A 174 -29.44 -8.47 -5.88
CA LEU A 174 -28.80 -9.78 -6.00
C LEU A 174 -29.85 -10.87 -5.74
N GLY A 175 -29.81 -11.92 -6.55
CA GLY A 175 -30.67 -13.09 -6.38
C GLY A 175 -30.10 -14.04 -5.32
N PRO A 176 -30.86 -15.05 -4.88
CA PRO A 176 -30.34 -16.09 -4.00
C PRO A 176 -29.09 -16.76 -4.61
N GLY A 177 -27.96 -16.71 -3.90
CA GLY A 177 -26.70 -17.33 -4.32
C GLY A 177 -25.75 -16.43 -5.15
N VAL A 178 -26.04 -15.12 -5.25
CA VAL A 178 -25.19 -14.10 -5.90
C VAL A 178 -24.93 -12.95 -4.93
#